data_AF-A0AA51L671-F1
#
_entry.id   AF-A0AA51L671-F1
#
_cell.length_a   1.000
_cell.length_b   1.000
_cell.length_c   1.000
_cell.angle_alpha   90.00
_cell.angle_beta   90.00
_cell.angle_gamma   90.00
#
_symmetry.space_group_name_H-M   'P 1'
#
loop_
_entity.id
_entity.type
_entity.pdbx_description
1 polymer ?
#
loop_
_entity_poly.entity_id
_entity_poly.type
_entity_poly.pdbx_seq_one_letter_code
_entity_poly.pdbx_strand_id
1 'polypeptide(L)'
;MREYPSNLKIIKNDLFAMISTAVPIVSWLLFFALWYFKEIPGRRGNEPLTFQEDGSFILIASLVLTAIGVLFLWRRFQDVKQYFEEGIDLTGTIVEVRFIKDRGSVVCSYEYENNTYTGKTRVHKTKETKALSPGDKVNLLCRKENPKKIILKDLFLEA
;
A
#
# COMPACT_ATOMS: atom_id res chain seq x y z
N MET A 1 -21.57 11.50 11.50
CA MET A 1 -20.13 11.50 11.88
C MET A 1 -19.40 10.82 10.74
N ARG A 2 -18.36 11.40 10.12
CA ARG A 2 -17.64 10.70 9.06
C ARG A 2 -16.84 9.56 9.69
N GLU A 3 -17.03 8.35 9.19
CA GLU A 3 -16.25 7.19 9.61
C GLU A 3 -14.83 7.32 9.08
N TYR A 4 -13.86 7.09 9.98
CA TYR A 4 -12.44 7.14 9.64
C TYR A 4 -11.92 5.73 9.38
N PRO A 5 -10.99 5.59 8.44
CA PRO A 5 -10.43 4.29 8.11
C PRO A 5 -9.53 3.77 9.23
N SER A 6 -9.62 2.48 9.53
CA SER A 6 -8.69 1.83 10.45
C SER A 6 -7.29 1.79 9.85
N ASN A 7 -6.25 2.12 10.65
CA ASN A 7 -4.85 2.10 10.19
C ASN A 7 -4.46 0.73 9.59
N LEU A 8 -5.01 -0.35 10.15
CA LEU A 8 -4.74 -1.71 9.68
C LEU A 8 -5.36 -1.99 8.31
N LYS A 9 -6.55 -1.45 8.03
CA LYS A 9 -7.17 -1.51 6.69
C LYS A 9 -6.33 -0.77 5.65
N ILE A 10 -5.77 0.39 6.02
CA ILE A 10 -4.87 1.13 5.13
C ILE A 10 -3.66 0.26 4.77
N ILE A 11 -2.97 -0.33 5.74
CA ILE A 11 -1.82 -1.23 5.47
C ILE A 11 -2.24 -2.43 4.61
N LYS A 12 -3.40 -3.04 4.89
CA LYS A 12 -3.87 -4.26 4.24
C LYS A 12 -4.23 -4.04 2.77
N ASN A 13 -4.95 -2.97 2.46
CA ASN A 13 -5.54 -2.73 1.14
C ASN A 13 -4.73 -1.75 0.27
N ASP A 14 -3.91 -0.88 0.87
CA ASP A 14 -3.03 0.03 0.15
C ASP A 14 -1.67 -0.60 -0.15
N LEU A 15 -1.32 -0.68 -1.44
CA LEU A 15 -0.07 -1.31 -1.87
C LEU A 15 1.18 -0.62 -1.32
N PHE A 16 1.17 0.71 -1.22
CA PHE A 16 2.34 1.45 -0.76
C PHE A 16 2.51 1.31 0.75
N ALA A 17 1.41 1.43 1.52
CA ALA A 17 1.45 1.19 2.97
C ALA A 17 1.95 -0.23 3.29
N MET A 18 1.50 -1.24 2.53
CA MET A 18 1.99 -2.61 2.68
C MET A 18 3.49 -2.71 2.41
N ILE A 19 3.99 -2.18 1.28
CA ILE A 19 5.42 -2.25 0.92
C ILE A 19 6.29 -1.51 1.95
N SER A 20 5.87 -0.31 2.37
CA SER A 20 6.58 0.49 3.38
C SER A 20 6.67 -0.22 4.73
N THR A 21 5.76 -1.15 5.02
CA THR A 21 5.77 -1.98 6.23
C THR A 21 6.60 -3.26 6.03
N ALA A 22 6.43 -3.94 4.89
CA ALA A 22 7.07 -5.22 4.62
C ALA A 22 8.60 -5.12 4.44
N VAL A 23 9.09 -4.07 3.79
CA VAL A 23 10.54 -3.90 3.52
C VAL A 23 11.37 -3.82 4.81
N PRO A 24 11.04 -2.96 5.80
CA PRO A 24 11.73 -2.96 7.08
C PRO A 24 11.67 -4.30 7.80
N ILE A 25 10.51 -4.96 7.82
CA ILE A 25 10.33 -6.26 8.50
C ILE A 25 11.28 -7.31 7.90
N VAL A 26 11.32 -7.42 6.57
CA VAL A 26 12.21 -8.39 5.90
C VAL A 26 13.67 -8.07 6.18
N SER A 27 14.05 -6.79 6.19
CA SER A 27 15.43 -6.37 6.51
C SER A 27 15.83 -6.76 7.94
N TRP A 28 14.95 -6.52 8.92
CA TRP A 28 15.19 -6.92 10.30
C TRP A 28 15.24 -8.44 10.46
N LEU A 29 14.35 -9.19 9.80
CA LEU A 29 14.40 -10.65 9.80
C LEU A 29 15.73 -11.17 9.25
N LEU A 30 16.26 -10.55 8.19
CA LEU A 30 17.57 -10.90 7.65
C LEU A 30 18.70 -10.60 8.64
N PHE A 31 18.67 -9.43 9.30
CA PHE A 31 19.63 -9.08 10.33
C PHE A 31 19.63 -10.07 11.50
N PHE A 32 18.45 -10.40 12.04
CA PHE A 32 18.33 -11.34 13.16
C PHE A 32 18.71 -12.77 12.76
N ALA A 33 18.36 -13.20 11.55
CA ALA A 33 18.81 -14.47 11.01
C ALA A 33 20.34 -14.53 10.96
N LEU A 34 20.99 -13.50 10.42
CA LEU A 34 22.45 -13.45 10.35
C LEU A 34 23.09 -13.39 11.75
N TRP A 35 22.51 -12.63 12.67
CA TRP A 35 22.98 -12.55 14.05
C TRP A 35 22.88 -13.90 14.80
N TYR A 36 21.80 -14.65 14.57
CA TYR A 36 21.54 -15.94 15.19
C TYR A 36 22.36 -17.07 14.58
N PHE A 37 22.32 -17.24 13.25
CA PHE A 37 23.00 -18.32 12.54
C PHE A 37 24.49 -18.06 12.28
N LYS A 38 24.95 -16.81 12.46
CA LYS A 38 26.31 -16.31 12.14
C LYS A 38 26.67 -16.32 10.66
N GLU A 39 26.10 -17.22 9.89
CA GLU A 39 26.24 -17.31 8.44
C GLU A 39 24.90 -17.62 7.77
N ILE A 40 24.70 -17.11 6.56
CA ILE A 40 23.58 -17.47 5.68
C ILE A 40 24.17 -17.96 4.36
N PRO A 41 23.84 -19.20 3.92
CA PRO A 41 24.43 -19.76 2.71
C PRO A 41 24.10 -18.92 1.48
N GLY A 42 25.14 -18.58 0.72
CA GLY A 42 25.00 -17.90 -0.56
C GLY A 42 24.25 -18.76 -1.57
N ARG A 43 23.42 -18.14 -2.40
CA ARG A 43 22.74 -18.84 -3.51
C ARG A 43 23.63 -18.80 -4.75
N ARG A 44 23.87 -19.96 -5.39
CA ARG A 44 24.56 -20.11 -6.70
C ARG A 44 25.95 -19.48 -6.80
N GLY A 45 26.93 -20.02 -6.07
CA GLY A 45 28.35 -19.64 -6.23
C GLY A 45 28.75 -18.30 -5.61
N ASN A 46 27.82 -17.61 -4.95
CA ASN A 46 28.14 -16.46 -4.11
C ASN A 46 28.68 -16.93 -2.76
N GLU A 47 29.63 -16.17 -2.21
CA GLU A 47 30.13 -16.36 -0.85
C GLU A 47 28.97 -16.25 0.17
N PRO A 48 29.02 -17.01 1.27
CA PRO A 48 28.01 -16.89 2.32
C PRO A 48 28.05 -15.50 2.95
N LEU A 49 26.88 -14.98 3.32
CA LEU A 49 26.82 -13.76 4.13
C LEU A 49 27.26 -14.11 5.55
N THR A 50 28.19 -13.34 6.11
CA THR A 50 28.71 -13.59 7.45
C THR A 50 28.41 -12.42 8.38
N PHE A 51 28.11 -12.71 9.65
CA PHE A 51 27.83 -11.64 10.61
C PHE A 51 29.05 -10.74 10.86
N GLN A 52 30.27 -11.30 10.77
CA GLN A 52 31.50 -10.57 11.06
C GLN A 52 31.81 -9.51 9.99
N GLU A 53 31.54 -9.81 8.72
CA GLU A 53 31.84 -8.90 7.61
C GLU A 53 30.62 -8.05 7.23
N ASP A 54 29.43 -8.67 7.13
CA ASP A 54 28.22 -8.02 6.61
C ASP A 54 27.28 -7.48 7.69
N GLY A 55 27.44 -7.89 8.95
CA GLY A 55 26.49 -7.59 10.02
C GLY A 55 26.25 -6.11 10.23
N SER A 56 27.32 -5.31 10.25
CA SER A 56 27.25 -3.85 10.40
C SER A 56 26.52 -3.18 9.23
N PHE A 57 26.79 -3.63 8.00
CA PHE A 57 26.13 -3.09 6.81
C PHE A 57 24.63 -3.41 6.83
N ILE A 58 24.25 -4.66 7.13
CA ILE A 58 22.85 -5.09 7.18
C ILE A 58 22.09 -4.39 8.32
N LEU A 59 22.74 -4.12 9.46
CA LEU A 59 22.17 -3.32 10.54
C LEU A 59 21.86 -1.89 10.08
N ILE A 60 22.85 -1.21 9.49
CA ILE A 60 22.69 0.16 9.00
C ILE A 60 21.61 0.21 7.92
N ALA A 61 21.62 -0.73 6.97
CA ALA A 61 20.59 -0.84 5.94
C ALA A 61 19.19 -1.02 6.55
N SER A 62 19.05 -1.87 7.58
CA SER A 62 17.78 -2.09 8.27
C SER A 62 17.27 -0.83 8.98
N LEU A 63 18.15 -0.08 9.63
CA LEU A 63 17.82 1.20 10.27
C LEU A 63 17.38 2.24 9.24
N VAL A 64 18.12 2.40 8.15
CA VAL A 64 17.81 3.34 7.07
C VAL A 64 16.49 2.99 6.40
N LEU A 65 16.28 1.72 6.04
CA LEU A 65 15.03 1.25 5.44
C LEU A 65 13.84 1.42 6.39
N THR A 66 14.04 1.24 7.70
CA THR A 66 13.01 1.51 8.71
C THR A 66 12.65 2.98 8.74
N ALA A 67 13.63 3.89 8.79
CA ALA A 67 13.38 5.32 8.81
C ALA A 67 12.62 5.80 7.55
N ILE A 68 13.04 5.31 6.36
CA ILE A 68 12.35 5.60 5.10
C ILE A 68 10.95 5.00 5.11
N GLY A 69 10.80 3.74 5.51
CA GLY A 69 9.51 3.04 5.58
C GLY A 69 8.49 3.77 6.47
N VAL A 70 8.91 4.18 7.67
CA VAL A 70 8.09 4.95 8.61
C VAL A 70 7.69 6.30 8.02
N LEU A 71 8.63 7.04 7.40
CA LEU A 71 8.32 8.33 6.79
C LEU A 71 7.30 8.21 5.65
N PHE A 72 7.47 7.23 4.76
CA PHE A 72 6.52 6.97 3.67
C PHE A 72 5.16 6.51 4.19
N LEU A 73 5.13 5.64 5.20
CA LEU A 73 3.88 5.15 5.79
C LEU A 73 3.11 6.28 6.49
N TRP A 74 3.81 7.12 7.24
CA TRP A 74 3.20 8.28 7.90
C TRP A 74 2.59 9.26 6.89
N ARG A 75 3.35 9.60 5.84
CA ARG A 75 2.83 10.42 4.74
C ARG A 75 1.63 9.77 4.07
N ARG A 76 1.66 8.45 3.87
CA ARG A 76 0.54 7.72 3.27
C ARG A 76 -0.71 7.76 4.14
N PHE A 77 -0.57 7.65 5.46
CA PHE A 77 -1.68 7.79 6.40
C PHE A 77 -2.29 9.20 6.37
N GLN A 78 -1.45 10.24 6.32
CA GLN A 78 -1.94 11.61 6.15
C GLN A 78 -2.67 11.79 4.82
N ASP A 79 -2.10 11.28 3.73
CA ASP A 79 -2.73 11.37 2.40
C ASP A 79 -4.12 10.73 2.41
N VAL A 80 -4.27 9.53 2.97
CA VAL A 80 -5.56 8.83 3.07
C VAL A 80 -6.52 9.58 3.98
N LYS A 81 -6.10 10.02 5.17
CA LYS A 81 -6.95 10.80 6.07
C LYS A 81 -7.47 12.08 5.40
N GLN A 82 -6.61 12.76 4.63
CA GLN A 82 -7.01 13.95 3.88
C GLN A 82 -8.13 13.64 2.86
N TYR A 83 -8.14 12.47 2.21
CA TYR A 83 -9.30 12.08 1.37
C TYR A 83 -10.59 11.93 2.18
N PHE A 84 -10.53 11.46 3.43
CA PHE A 84 -11.73 11.32 4.28
C PHE A 84 -12.20 12.67 4.87
N GLU A 85 -11.28 13.61 5.07
CA GLU A 85 -11.57 14.93 5.64
C GLU A 85 -12.03 15.95 4.58
N GLU A 86 -11.36 15.99 3.43
CA GLU A 86 -11.58 17.01 2.40
C GLU A 86 -12.17 16.43 1.10
N GLY A 87 -12.16 15.10 0.96
CA GLY A 87 -12.62 14.46 -0.26
C GLY A 87 -14.12 14.58 -0.45
N ILE A 88 -14.51 14.62 -1.72
CA ILE A 88 -15.89 14.63 -2.18
C ILE A 88 -16.32 13.18 -2.33
N ASP A 89 -17.39 12.82 -1.63
CA ASP A 89 -18.04 11.53 -1.76
C ASP A 89 -18.75 11.45 -3.12
N LEU A 90 -18.36 10.46 -3.94
CA LEU A 90 -18.94 10.20 -5.25
C LEU A 90 -19.26 8.72 -5.39
N THR A 91 -20.27 8.39 -6.18
CA THR A 91 -20.51 7.02 -6.62
C THR A 91 -19.89 6.85 -8.01
N GLY A 92 -19.07 5.81 -8.15
CA GLY A 92 -18.48 5.43 -9.43
C GLY A 92 -18.76 3.99 -9.79
N THR A 93 -18.43 3.64 -11.03
CA THR A 93 -18.51 2.28 -11.56
C THR A 93 -17.11 1.78 -11.85
N ILE A 94 -16.80 0.57 -11.42
CA ILE A 94 -15.53 -0.08 -11.76
C ILE A 94 -15.53 -0.38 -13.26
N VAL A 95 -14.56 0.16 -13.98
CA VAL A 95 -14.36 -0.09 -15.42
C VAL A 95 -13.41 -1.26 -15.61
N GLU A 96 -12.39 -1.36 -14.75
CA GLU A 96 -11.35 -2.36 -14.91
C GLU A 96 -10.71 -2.73 -13.58
N VAL A 97 -10.42 -4.02 -13.41
CA VAL A 97 -9.65 -4.58 -12.30
C VAL A 97 -8.50 -5.39 -12.87
N ARG A 98 -7.26 -5.03 -12.53
CA ARG A 98 -6.06 -5.78 -12.93
C ARG A 98 -5.28 -6.22 -11.71
N PHE A 99 -4.86 -7.48 -11.66
CA PHE A 99 -3.95 -8.00 -10.64
C PHE A 99 -2.74 -8.70 -11.28
N ILE A 100 -1.53 -8.37 -10.82
CA ILE A 100 -0.28 -9.02 -11.16
C ILE A 100 0.42 -9.42 -9.86
N LYS A 101 0.56 -10.73 -9.61
CA LYS A 101 1.00 -11.29 -8.33
C LYS A 101 0.14 -10.73 -7.18
N ASP A 102 0.74 -9.99 -6.25
CA ASP A 102 0.09 -9.38 -5.09
C ASP A 102 -0.31 -7.91 -5.34
N ARG A 103 0.02 -7.37 -6.51
CA ARG A 103 -0.22 -5.96 -6.85
C ARG A 103 -1.48 -5.86 -7.70
N GLY A 104 -2.32 -4.87 -7.43
CA GLY A 104 -3.51 -4.62 -8.21
C GLY A 104 -3.71 -3.15 -8.55
N SER A 105 -4.57 -2.91 -9.53
CA SER A 105 -5.16 -1.60 -9.74
C SER A 105 -6.61 -1.72 -10.12
N VAL A 106 -7.41 -0.83 -9.56
CA VAL A 106 -8.82 -0.66 -9.88
C VAL A 106 -8.97 0.68 -10.60
N VAL A 107 -9.63 0.65 -11.74
CA VAL A 107 -9.98 1.84 -12.53
C VAL A 107 -11.48 2.03 -12.42
N CYS A 108 -11.90 3.23 -12.02
CA CYS A 108 -13.30 3.59 -11.87
C CYS A 108 -13.64 4.79 -12.74
N SER A 109 -14.86 4.80 -13.27
CA SER A 109 -15.47 5.97 -13.92
C SER A 109 -16.53 6.57 -13.01
N TYR A 110 -16.61 7.89 -12.98
CA TYR A 110 -17.54 8.65 -12.15
C TYR A 110 -17.79 10.01 -12.77
N GLU A 111 -18.86 10.66 -12.36
CA GLU A 111 -19.22 12.01 -12.80
C GLU A 111 -18.92 13.02 -11.69
N TYR A 112 -18.34 14.14 -12.08
CA TYR A 112 -18.09 15.27 -11.21
C TYR A 112 -18.25 16.56 -12.03
N GLU A 113 -19.05 17.52 -11.56
CA GLU A 113 -19.31 18.79 -12.26
C GLU A 113 -19.68 18.61 -13.76
N ASN A 114 -20.63 17.70 -14.05
CA ASN A 114 -21.09 17.35 -15.41
C ASN A 114 -20.02 16.78 -16.36
N ASN A 115 -18.86 16.39 -15.83
CA ASN A 115 -17.79 15.76 -16.59
C ASN A 115 -17.57 14.33 -16.11
N THR A 116 -17.40 13.41 -17.06
CA THR A 116 -17.01 12.03 -16.76
C THR A 116 -15.50 11.97 -16.58
N TYR A 117 -15.07 11.51 -15.41
CA TYR A 117 -13.67 11.25 -15.10
C TYR A 117 -13.39 9.77 -15.03
N THR A 118 -12.10 9.43 -15.15
CA THR A 118 -11.59 8.10 -14.88
C THR A 118 -10.45 8.24 -13.88
N GLY A 119 -10.58 7.51 -12.77
CA GLY A 119 -9.62 7.50 -11.69
C GLY A 119 -9.03 6.10 -11.52
N LYS A 120 -7.78 6.04 -11.08
CA LYS A 120 -7.05 4.77 -10.87
C LYS A 120 -6.49 4.72 -9.46
N THR A 121 -6.80 3.65 -8.75
CA THR A 121 -6.25 3.37 -7.42
C THR A 121 -5.40 2.11 -7.47
N ARG A 122 -4.21 2.16 -6.87
CA ARG A 122 -3.37 0.96 -6.66
C ARG A 122 -3.82 0.28 -5.38
N VAL A 123 -4.05 -1.02 -5.46
CA VAL A 123 -4.52 -1.84 -4.34
C VAL A 123 -3.60 -3.03 -4.13
N HIS A 124 -3.50 -3.48 -2.90
CA HIS A 124 -2.91 -4.77 -2.58
C HIS A 124 -3.96 -5.87 -2.79
N LYS A 125 -3.55 -7.03 -3.30
CA LYS A 125 -4.46 -8.14 -3.62
C LYS A 125 -4.92 -8.86 -2.36
N THR A 126 -6.09 -8.47 -1.84
CA THR A 126 -6.74 -9.07 -0.68
C THR A 126 -8.05 -9.78 -1.08
N LYS A 127 -8.68 -10.50 -0.15
CA LYS A 127 -10.00 -11.13 -0.40
C LYS A 127 -11.04 -10.08 -0.81
N GLU A 128 -11.01 -8.92 -0.16
CA GLU A 128 -11.92 -7.79 -0.41
C GLU A 128 -11.69 -7.22 -1.83
N THR A 129 -10.45 -6.91 -2.19
CA THR A 129 -10.17 -6.34 -3.52
C THR A 129 -10.36 -7.34 -4.66
N LYS A 130 -10.22 -8.65 -4.39
CA LYS A 130 -10.48 -9.70 -5.38
C LYS A 130 -11.97 -9.89 -5.66
N ALA A 131 -12.84 -9.48 -4.74
CA ALA A 131 -14.29 -9.56 -4.94
C ALA A 131 -14.79 -8.46 -5.90
N LEU A 132 -14.00 -7.40 -6.11
CA LEU A 132 -14.33 -6.32 -7.02
C LEU A 132 -14.33 -6.81 -8.47
N SER A 133 -15.38 -6.45 -9.21
CA SER A 133 -15.58 -6.79 -10.61
C SER A 133 -15.90 -5.56 -11.45
N PRO A 134 -15.53 -5.53 -12.74
CA PRO A 134 -16.03 -4.51 -13.66
C PRO A 134 -17.56 -4.48 -13.69
N GLY A 135 -18.14 -3.28 -13.65
CA GLY A 135 -19.58 -3.05 -13.55
C GLY A 135 -20.08 -2.78 -12.13
N ASP A 136 -19.30 -3.10 -11.10
CA ASP A 136 -19.70 -2.85 -9.71
C ASP A 136 -19.78 -1.35 -9.41
N LYS A 137 -20.80 -0.95 -8.65
CA LYS A 137 -20.90 0.39 -8.08
C LYS A 137 -20.11 0.45 -6.78
N VAL A 138 -19.31 1.49 -6.62
CA VAL A 138 -18.46 1.71 -5.45
C VAL A 138 -18.50 3.17 -5.00
N ASN A 139 -18.31 3.39 -3.70
CA ASN A 139 -18.13 4.72 -3.15
C ASN A 139 -16.67 5.13 -3.27
N LEU A 140 -16.46 6.32 -3.84
CA LEU A 140 -15.16 6.90 -4.11
C LEU A 140 -15.02 8.20 -3.33
N LEU A 141 -13.80 8.49 -2.89
CA LEU A 141 -13.42 9.82 -2.43
C LEU A 141 -12.51 10.44 -3.47
N CYS A 142 -12.90 11.61 -3.95
CA CYS A 142 -12.21 12.39 -4.97
C CYS A 142 -11.65 13.68 -4.37
N ARG A 143 -10.43 14.09 -4.74
CA ARG A 143 -9.89 15.39 -4.34
C ARG A 143 -10.43 16.49 -5.26
N LYS A 144 -10.86 17.60 -4.67
CA LYS A 144 -11.37 18.76 -5.42
C LYS A 144 -10.31 19.37 -6.33
N GLU A 145 -9.06 19.45 -5.86
CA GLU A 145 -7.94 20.05 -6.60
C GLU A 145 -7.46 19.16 -7.75
N ASN A 146 -7.75 17.85 -7.68
CA ASN A 146 -7.37 16.91 -8.72
C ASN A 146 -8.39 15.79 -8.85
N PRO A 147 -9.43 15.99 -9.69
CA PRO A 147 -10.52 15.05 -9.81
C PRO A 147 -10.10 13.67 -10.27
N LYS A 148 -8.93 13.49 -10.90
CA LYS A 148 -8.43 12.18 -11.38
C LYS A 148 -7.86 11.31 -10.26
N LYS A 149 -7.55 11.91 -9.10
CA LYS A 149 -7.03 11.18 -7.95
C LYS A 149 -8.18 10.74 -7.06
N ILE A 150 -8.37 9.43 -6.99
CA ILE A 150 -9.44 8.81 -6.21
C ILE A 150 -8.89 7.75 -5.25
N ILE A 151 -9.65 7.48 -4.20
CA ILE A 151 -9.55 6.26 -3.41
C ILE A 151 -10.92 5.59 -3.31
N LEU A 152 -10.95 4.26 -3.23
CA LEU A 152 -12.18 3.50 -3.00
C LEU A 152 -12.50 3.52 -1.51
N LYS A 153 -13.51 4.28 -1.10
CA LYS A 153 -13.89 4.48 0.31
C LYS A 153 -14.24 3.15 0.98
N ASP A 154 -14.99 2.30 0.27
CA ASP A 154 -15.48 1.01 0.76
C ASP A 154 -14.36 0.04 1.16
N LEU A 155 -13.15 0.20 0.61
CA LEU A 155 -12.00 -0.64 0.98
C LEU A 155 -11.39 -0.28 2.33
N PHE A 156 -11.67 0.89 2.89
CA PHE A 156 -11.02 1.36 4.11
C PHE A 156 -11.93 1.43 5.33
N LEU A 157 -13.25 1.34 5.13
CA LEU A 157 -14.22 1.27 6.21
C LEU A 157 -14.37 -0.16 6.75
N GLU A 158 -14.85 -0.27 7.99
CA GLU A 158 -15.28 -1.55 8.55
C GLU A 158 -16.65 -1.90 7.95
N ALA A 159 -16.83 -3.17 7.58
CA ALA A 159 -18.08 -3.69 7.05
C ALA A 159 -18.90 -4.32 8.17
#